data_AF-A0A920BIU1-F1
#
_entry.id   AF-A0A920BIU1-F1
#
_cell.length_a   1.000
_cell.length_b   1.000
_cell.length_c   1.000
_cell.angle_alpha   90.00
_cell.angle_beta   90.00
_cell.angle_gamma   90.00
#
_symmetry.space_group_name_H-M   'P 1'
#
loop_
_entity.id
_entity.type
_entity.pdbx_description
1 polymer ?
#
loop_
_entity_poly.entity_id
_entity_poly.type
_entity_poly.pdbx_seq_one_letter_code
_entity_poly.pdbx_strand_id
1 'polypeptide(L)'
;MSDLENLAKEAEEASNAASTLEGLAQVQAQFLGKKSKLVKAKKALGTLPAEDRANAGKEINEIKGQIEQLISGRKAVLQESEWSSKFNEERLDLTERLGSIDRGHLHLITQARDELEDVFIGMGYSVAEGPEVETAWYNFEALNIPDWHPARGNFDTIFVDLGEPEEVMLRSHTSPVQIRTMESQEPPIYIVAPGRTFRTDSADATHLPAFNQIEGLVIDKGITMGDLAGTIDSFVHAFLEKKSNHVCAQVTFPLPSHLQNLISLGLMVHG
;
A
#
# COMPACT_ATOMS: atom_id res chain seq x y z
N MET A 1 -3.81 -45.49 -62.21
CA MET A 1 -3.11 -44.21 -61.97
C MET A 1 -4.09 -43.02 -61.97
N SER A 2 -4.94 -42.79 -62.99
CA SER A 2 -5.85 -41.61 -63.04
C SER A 2 -6.83 -41.49 -61.86
N ASP A 3 -7.37 -42.60 -61.36
CA ASP A 3 -8.47 -42.56 -60.38
C ASP A 3 -8.00 -42.21 -58.96
N LEU A 4 -6.74 -42.45 -58.63
CA LEU A 4 -6.18 -42.14 -57.30
C LEU A 4 -5.70 -40.68 -57.22
N GLU A 5 -5.14 -40.13 -58.30
CA GLU A 5 -4.80 -38.70 -58.37
C GLU A 5 -6.05 -37.82 -58.37
N ASN A 6 -7.13 -38.26 -59.02
CA ASN A 6 -8.43 -37.59 -58.95
C ASN A 6 -8.98 -37.56 -57.51
N LEU A 7 -8.74 -38.60 -56.72
CA LEU A 7 -9.14 -38.63 -55.30
C LEU A 7 -8.40 -37.62 -54.44
N ALA A 8 -7.12 -37.37 -54.71
CA ALA A 8 -6.35 -36.35 -54.00
C ALA A 8 -6.90 -34.94 -54.31
N LYS A 9 -7.20 -34.66 -55.58
CA LYS A 9 -7.84 -33.39 -56.00
C LYS A 9 -9.24 -33.22 -55.42
N GLU A 10 -10.08 -34.26 -55.48
CA GLU A 10 -11.42 -34.23 -54.86
C GLU A 10 -11.33 -33.93 -53.35
N ALA A 11 -10.35 -34.52 -52.66
CA ALA A 11 -10.13 -34.28 -51.24
C ALA A 11 -9.60 -32.87 -50.94
N GLU A 12 -8.74 -32.32 -51.81
CA GLU A 12 -8.25 -30.95 -51.74
C GLU A 12 -9.40 -29.95 -51.90
N GLU A 13 -10.21 -30.09 -52.95
CA GLU A 13 -11.37 -29.24 -53.21
C GLU A 13 -12.40 -29.32 -52.06
N ALA A 14 -12.72 -30.52 -51.60
CA ALA A 14 -13.65 -30.72 -50.49
C ALA A 14 -13.12 -30.14 -49.17
N SER A 15 -11.81 -30.28 -48.90
CA SER A 15 -11.18 -29.69 -47.71
C SER A 15 -11.21 -28.16 -47.78
N ASN A 16 -10.88 -27.57 -48.93
CA ASN A 16 -10.91 -26.13 -49.13
C ASN A 16 -12.33 -25.55 -49.04
N ALA A 17 -13.34 -26.29 -49.52
CA ALA A 17 -14.74 -25.91 -49.43
C ALA A 17 -15.31 -26.01 -48.00
N ALA A 18 -14.72 -26.81 -47.12
CA ALA A 18 -15.16 -26.92 -45.74
C ALA A 18 -14.91 -25.60 -44.98
N SER A 19 -15.99 -25.01 -44.48
CA SER A 19 -15.99 -23.75 -43.73
C SER A 19 -16.08 -23.93 -42.21
N THR A 20 -16.34 -25.15 -41.73
CA THR A 20 -16.46 -25.46 -40.29
C THR A 20 -15.68 -26.72 -39.93
N LEU A 21 -15.29 -26.86 -38.66
CA LEU A 21 -14.62 -28.09 -38.18
C LEU A 21 -15.50 -29.33 -38.34
N GLU A 22 -16.82 -29.18 -38.18
CA GLU A 22 -17.79 -30.24 -38.43
C GLU A 22 -17.86 -30.63 -39.90
N GLY A 23 -17.86 -29.65 -40.82
CA GLY A 23 -17.79 -29.88 -42.26
C GLY A 23 -16.48 -30.59 -42.65
N LEU A 24 -15.37 -30.19 -42.06
CA LEU A 24 -14.08 -30.85 -42.29
C LEU A 24 -14.04 -32.28 -41.74
N ALA A 25 -14.71 -32.55 -40.61
CA ALA A 25 -14.84 -33.91 -40.07
C ALA A 25 -15.65 -34.83 -41.01
N GLN A 26 -16.65 -34.28 -41.71
CA GLN A 26 -17.39 -35.01 -42.74
C GLN A 26 -16.50 -35.35 -43.94
N VAL A 27 -15.68 -34.40 -44.40
CA VAL A 27 -14.67 -34.63 -45.46
C VAL A 27 -13.67 -35.70 -45.02
N GLN A 28 -13.16 -35.63 -43.79
CA GLN A 28 -12.28 -36.67 -43.25
C GLN A 28 -12.95 -38.05 -43.23
N ALA A 29 -14.22 -38.14 -42.82
CA ALA A 29 -14.97 -39.40 -42.86
C ALA A 29 -15.20 -39.92 -44.29
N GLN A 30 -15.40 -39.03 -45.27
CA GLN A 30 -15.60 -39.37 -46.68
C GLN A 30 -14.33 -39.97 -47.32
N PHE A 31 -13.17 -39.36 -47.11
CA PHE A 31 -11.92 -39.75 -47.80
C PHE A 31 -11.03 -40.70 -46.99
N LEU A 32 -11.02 -40.58 -45.65
CA LEU A 32 -10.17 -41.40 -44.75
C LEU A 32 -10.98 -42.38 -43.87
N GLY A 33 -12.30 -42.31 -43.88
CA GLY A 33 -13.15 -43.18 -43.07
C GLY A 33 -13.18 -44.64 -43.53
N LYS A 34 -13.74 -45.53 -42.68
CA LYS A 34 -13.76 -47.00 -42.90
C LYS A 34 -14.46 -47.44 -44.20
N LYS A 35 -15.33 -46.59 -44.78
CA LYS A 35 -16.07 -46.84 -46.02
C LYS A 35 -15.48 -46.11 -47.24
N SER A 36 -14.36 -45.40 -47.09
CA SER A 36 -13.82 -44.54 -48.15
C SER A 36 -13.31 -45.34 -49.35
N LYS A 37 -13.29 -44.69 -50.52
CA LYS A 37 -12.72 -45.23 -51.76
C LYS A 37 -11.25 -45.66 -51.55
N LEU A 38 -10.50 -44.92 -50.71
CA LEU A 38 -9.10 -45.19 -50.37
C LEU A 38 -8.94 -46.48 -49.53
N VAL A 39 -9.80 -46.71 -48.54
CA VAL A 39 -9.82 -47.97 -47.76
C VAL A 39 -10.23 -49.16 -48.63
N LYS A 40 -11.16 -48.98 -49.58
CA LYS A 40 -11.53 -50.02 -50.55
C LYS A 40 -10.37 -50.35 -51.50
N ALA A 41 -9.68 -49.35 -52.03
CA ALA A 41 -8.48 -49.53 -52.86
C ALA A 41 -7.37 -50.27 -52.09
N LYS A 42 -7.16 -49.92 -50.82
CA LYS A 42 -6.20 -50.62 -49.94
C LYS A 42 -6.57 -52.08 -49.70
N LYS A 43 -7.86 -52.43 -49.57
CA LYS A 43 -8.33 -53.82 -49.45
C LYS A 43 -8.15 -54.61 -50.75
N ALA A 44 -8.32 -53.97 -51.90
CA ALA A 44 -8.13 -54.58 -53.22
C ALA A 44 -6.66 -54.91 -53.53
N LEU A 45 -5.68 -54.37 -52.79
CA LEU A 45 -4.28 -54.77 -52.93
C LEU A 45 -4.04 -56.27 -52.69
N GLY A 46 -4.89 -56.92 -51.88
CA GLY A 46 -4.79 -58.36 -51.59
C GLY A 46 -5.03 -59.27 -52.80
N THR A 47 -5.64 -58.78 -53.88
CA THR A 47 -5.95 -59.56 -55.08
C THR A 47 -4.92 -59.42 -56.20
N LEU A 48 -3.88 -58.61 -56.01
CA LEU A 48 -2.85 -58.35 -57.03
C LEU A 48 -1.67 -59.35 -56.96
N PRO A 49 -0.89 -59.54 -58.04
CA PRO A 49 0.39 -60.26 -58.02
C PRO A 49 1.41 -59.62 -57.06
N ALA A 50 2.40 -60.38 -56.59
CA ALA A 50 3.38 -59.90 -55.61
C ALA A 50 4.26 -58.75 -56.14
N GLU A 51 4.56 -58.73 -57.44
CA GLU A 51 5.35 -57.68 -58.09
C GLU A 51 4.62 -56.33 -58.14
N ASP A 52 3.31 -56.31 -58.43
CA ASP A 52 2.52 -55.07 -58.55
C ASP A 52 2.03 -54.53 -57.19
N ARG A 53 1.97 -55.40 -56.17
CA ARG A 53 1.50 -55.05 -54.81
C ARG A 53 2.35 -53.97 -54.15
N ALA A 54 3.67 -54.00 -54.33
CA ALA A 54 4.58 -53.08 -53.67
C ALA A 54 4.42 -51.64 -54.20
N ASN A 55 4.36 -51.46 -55.52
CA ASN A 55 4.21 -50.15 -56.15
C ASN A 55 2.81 -49.56 -55.87
N ALA A 56 1.74 -50.34 -56.06
CA ALA A 56 0.37 -49.88 -55.78
C ALA A 56 0.14 -49.55 -54.28
N GLY A 57 0.80 -50.29 -53.37
CA GLY A 57 0.74 -49.99 -51.93
C GLY A 57 1.46 -48.70 -51.56
N LYS A 58 2.59 -48.40 -52.22
CA LYS A 58 3.34 -47.16 -52.04
C LYS A 58 2.50 -45.94 -52.48
N GLU A 59 1.94 -45.99 -53.67
CA GLU A 59 1.08 -44.92 -54.22
C GLU A 59 -0.14 -44.64 -53.33
N ILE A 60 -0.83 -45.68 -52.84
CA ILE A 60 -1.99 -45.52 -51.95
C ILE A 60 -1.58 -44.86 -50.62
N ASN A 61 -0.41 -45.19 -50.07
CA ASN A 61 0.07 -44.58 -48.84
C ASN A 61 0.53 -43.13 -49.05
N GLU A 62 1.15 -42.82 -50.19
CA GLU A 62 1.53 -41.44 -50.55
C GLU A 62 0.29 -40.54 -50.66
N ILE A 63 -0.74 -41.00 -51.38
CA ILE A 63 -2.00 -40.24 -51.54
C ILE A 63 -2.76 -40.12 -50.22
N LYS A 64 -2.75 -41.17 -49.38
CA LYS A 64 -3.29 -41.08 -48.02
C LYS A 64 -2.57 -40.00 -47.21
N GLY A 65 -1.24 -39.96 -47.30
CA GLY A 65 -0.41 -38.94 -46.63
C GLY A 65 -0.73 -37.53 -47.11
N GLN A 66 -0.91 -37.34 -48.43
CA GLN A 66 -1.31 -36.05 -49.00
C GLN A 66 -2.68 -35.60 -48.49
N ILE A 67 -3.68 -36.49 -48.47
CA ILE A 67 -5.03 -36.18 -47.98
C ILE A 67 -5.00 -35.87 -46.47
N GLU A 68 -4.23 -36.62 -45.69
CA GLU A 68 -4.03 -36.36 -44.25
C GLU A 68 -3.40 -34.98 -44.03
N GLN A 69 -2.39 -34.61 -44.83
CA GLN A 69 -1.76 -33.30 -44.78
C GLN A 69 -2.74 -32.18 -45.13
N LEU A 70 -3.50 -32.30 -46.22
CA LEU A 70 -4.50 -31.32 -46.64
C LEU A 70 -5.56 -31.08 -45.57
N ILE A 71 -6.12 -32.15 -45.01
CA ILE A 71 -7.13 -32.06 -43.94
C ILE A 71 -6.52 -31.46 -42.68
N SER A 72 -5.30 -31.87 -42.30
CA SER A 72 -4.64 -31.32 -41.11
C SER A 72 -4.31 -29.83 -41.25
N GLY A 73 -3.86 -29.39 -42.43
CA GLY A 73 -3.58 -28.00 -42.73
C GLY A 73 -4.84 -27.15 -42.70
N ARG A 74 -5.93 -27.62 -43.34
CA ARG A 74 -7.22 -26.93 -43.29
C ARG A 74 -7.78 -26.85 -41.86
N LYS A 75 -7.63 -27.92 -41.09
CA LYS A 75 -8.06 -27.97 -39.69
C LYS A 75 -7.37 -26.89 -38.86
N ALA A 76 -6.05 -26.74 -39.00
CA ALA A 76 -5.29 -25.71 -38.30
C ALA A 76 -5.81 -24.30 -38.62
N VAL A 77 -6.08 -24.00 -39.90
CA VAL A 77 -6.62 -22.71 -40.35
C VAL A 77 -8.01 -22.44 -39.74
N LEU A 78 -8.91 -23.43 -39.77
CA LEU A 78 -10.25 -23.27 -39.20
C LEU A 78 -10.21 -23.11 -37.67
N GLN A 79 -9.35 -23.84 -36.98
CA GLN A 79 -9.16 -23.70 -35.53
C GLN A 79 -8.63 -22.31 -35.18
N GLU A 80 -7.62 -21.81 -35.88
CA GLU A 80 -7.07 -20.47 -35.64
C GLU A 80 -8.11 -19.37 -35.86
N SER A 81 -8.98 -19.52 -36.87
CA SER A 81 -10.08 -18.61 -37.14
C SER A 81 -11.16 -18.63 -36.05
N GLU A 82 -11.54 -19.82 -35.55
CA GLU A 82 -12.49 -19.95 -34.44
C GLU A 82 -11.92 -19.35 -33.14
N TRP A 83 -10.64 -19.62 -32.85
CA TRP A 83 -9.94 -19.06 -31.69
C TRP A 83 -9.87 -17.54 -31.76
N SER A 84 -9.50 -16.98 -32.91
CA SER A 84 -9.42 -15.53 -33.10
C SER A 84 -10.78 -14.85 -32.94
N SER A 85 -11.84 -15.48 -33.45
CA SER A 85 -13.22 -14.98 -33.27
C SER A 85 -13.62 -15.00 -31.79
N LYS A 86 -13.35 -16.11 -31.10
CA LYS A 86 -13.62 -16.26 -29.67
C LYS A 86 -12.84 -15.25 -28.83
N PHE A 87 -11.57 -15.02 -29.13
CA PHE A 87 -10.75 -14.01 -28.43
C PHE A 87 -11.26 -12.59 -28.65
N ASN A 88 -11.80 -12.29 -29.82
CA ASN A 88 -12.41 -10.97 -30.08
C ASN A 88 -13.74 -10.79 -29.36
N GLU A 89 -14.56 -11.84 -29.26
CA GLU A 89 -15.83 -11.81 -28.51
C GLU A 89 -15.60 -11.73 -27.00
N GLU A 90 -14.61 -12.46 -26.48
CA GLU A 90 -14.22 -12.47 -25.07
C GLU A 90 -13.23 -11.36 -24.71
N ARG A 91 -13.01 -10.39 -25.60
CA ARG A 91 -12.07 -9.29 -25.38
C ARG A 91 -12.57 -8.41 -24.23
N LEU A 92 -11.89 -8.51 -23.09
CA LEU A 92 -12.12 -7.65 -21.93
C LEU A 92 -11.24 -6.40 -21.99
N ASP A 93 -11.79 -5.27 -21.55
CA ASP A 93 -11.00 -4.06 -21.30
C ASP A 93 -10.40 -4.11 -19.90
N LEU A 94 -9.11 -4.49 -19.83
CA LEU A 94 -8.38 -4.54 -18.55
C LEU A 94 -8.13 -3.14 -17.93
N THR A 95 -8.47 -2.06 -18.63
CA THR A 95 -8.40 -0.69 -18.10
C THR A 95 -9.71 -0.23 -17.47
N GLU A 96 -10.80 -0.99 -17.65
CA GLU A 96 -12.09 -0.69 -17.05
C GLU A 96 -11.99 -0.69 -15.52
N ARG A 97 -12.44 0.41 -14.90
CA ARG A 97 -12.52 0.54 -13.45
C ARG A 97 -13.97 0.41 -12.99
N LEU A 98 -14.29 -0.75 -12.43
CA LEU A 98 -15.56 -1.00 -11.75
C LEU A 98 -15.49 -0.48 -10.31
N GLY A 99 -15.76 0.81 -10.10
CA GLY A 99 -15.84 1.45 -8.77
C GLY A 99 -14.55 1.38 -7.95
N SER A 100 -13.93 2.52 -7.64
CA SER A 100 -12.83 2.51 -6.67
C SER A 100 -13.36 2.26 -5.27
N ILE A 101 -12.74 1.33 -4.55
CA ILE A 101 -12.73 1.42 -3.09
C ILE A 101 -11.77 2.56 -2.77
N ASP A 102 -12.32 3.70 -2.39
CA ASP A 102 -11.51 4.82 -1.93
C ASP A 102 -10.84 4.42 -0.63
N ARG A 103 -9.51 4.45 -0.60
CA ARG A 103 -8.75 4.21 0.63
C ARG A 103 -8.91 5.42 1.53
N GLY A 104 -9.17 5.18 2.81
CA GLY A 104 -9.10 6.24 3.81
C GLY A 104 -7.69 6.81 3.93
N HIS A 105 -7.60 8.02 4.45
CA HIS A 105 -6.34 8.68 4.77
C HIS A 105 -6.32 9.05 6.26
N LEU A 106 -5.14 9.08 6.86
CA LEU A 106 -4.96 9.61 8.20
C LEU A 106 -5.19 11.12 8.19
N HIS A 107 -5.65 11.66 9.33
CA HIS A 107 -5.74 13.11 9.50
C HIS A 107 -4.32 13.73 9.44
N LEU A 108 -4.19 14.95 8.90
CA LEU A 108 -2.89 15.61 8.75
C LEU A 108 -2.13 15.75 10.09
N ILE A 109 -2.86 16.05 11.16
CA ILE A 109 -2.31 16.10 12.52
C ILE A 109 -1.73 14.74 12.95
N THR A 110 -2.40 13.63 12.61
CA THR A 110 -1.91 12.28 12.93
C THR A 110 -0.64 11.99 12.14
N GLN A 111 -0.62 12.29 10.84
CA GLN A 111 0.57 12.10 10.01
C GLN A 111 1.76 12.92 10.55
N ALA A 112 1.54 14.20 10.86
CA ALA A 112 2.57 15.05 11.44
C ALA A 112 3.03 14.53 12.80
N ARG A 113 2.11 14.09 13.67
CA ARG A 113 2.45 13.49 14.97
C ARG A 113 3.33 12.26 14.80
N ASP A 114 2.96 11.33 13.91
CA ASP A 114 3.70 10.10 13.65
C ASP A 114 5.12 10.41 13.14
N GLU A 115 5.25 11.34 12.18
CA GLU A 115 6.55 11.79 11.66
C GLU A 115 7.43 12.44 12.74
N LEU A 116 6.84 13.26 13.61
CA LEU A 116 7.54 13.89 14.72
C LEU A 116 8.03 12.86 15.74
N GLU A 117 7.16 11.90 16.11
CA GLU A 117 7.50 10.81 17.03
C GLU A 117 8.63 9.96 16.48
N ASP A 118 8.58 9.59 15.19
CA ASP A 118 9.61 8.77 14.53
C ASP A 118 11.00 9.41 14.60
N VAL A 119 11.10 10.74 14.44
CA VAL A 119 12.37 11.47 14.57
C VAL A 119 12.95 11.34 15.98
N PHE A 120 12.13 11.52 17.02
CA PHE A 120 12.58 11.41 18.41
C PHE A 120 12.91 9.97 18.80
N ILE A 121 12.10 9.00 18.36
CA ILE A 121 12.37 7.57 18.55
C ILE A 121 13.70 7.19 17.89
N GLY A 122 13.97 7.69 16.69
CA GLY A 122 15.25 7.51 15.98
C GLY A 122 16.46 8.06 16.74
N MET A 123 16.26 9.09 17.57
CA MET A 123 17.29 9.65 18.48
C MET A 123 17.41 8.91 19.81
N GLY A 124 16.56 7.91 20.08
CA GLY A 124 16.57 7.11 21.31
C GLY A 124 15.62 7.58 22.40
N TYR A 125 14.68 8.48 22.09
CA TYR A 125 13.61 8.86 23.02
C TYR A 125 12.50 7.80 23.02
N SER A 126 11.76 7.72 24.12
CA SER A 126 10.51 6.96 24.19
C SER A 126 9.29 7.89 24.21
N VAL A 127 8.17 7.46 23.63
CA VAL A 127 6.92 8.21 23.70
C VAL A 127 6.26 7.99 25.05
N ALA A 128 5.87 9.07 25.72
CA ALA A 128 5.14 9.07 26.97
C ALA A 128 3.77 9.75 26.79
N GLU A 129 2.72 9.18 27.36
CA GLU A 129 1.37 9.74 27.31
C GLU A 129 0.82 9.94 28.72
N GLY A 130 -0.16 10.83 28.84
CA GLY A 130 -0.87 11.08 30.08
C GLY A 130 -2.26 11.66 29.83
N PRO A 131 -3.07 11.81 30.89
CA PRO A 131 -4.46 12.20 30.76
C PRO A 131 -4.61 13.64 30.22
N GLU A 132 -5.74 13.91 29.56
CA GLU A 132 -6.10 15.25 29.09
C GLU A 132 -6.73 16.11 30.22
N VAL A 133 -7.40 15.45 31.18
CA VAL A 133 -7.90 16.06 32.40
C VAL A 133 -6.83 15.89 33.47
N GLU A 134 -6.35 17.00 34.03
CA GLU A 134 -5.27 17.06 35.01
C GLU A 134 -5.69 17.84 36.25
N THR A 135 -4.92 17.69 37.33
CA THR A 135 -5.06 18.53 38.52
C THR A 135 -4.18 19.77 38.41
N ALA A 136 -4.54 20.85 39.11
CA ALA A 136 -3.73 22.05 39.21
C ALA A 136 -2.32 21.76 39.74
N TRP A 137 -2.17 20.74 40.59
CA TRP A 137 -0.86 20.27 41.05
C TRP A 137 0.04 19.83 39.89
N TYR A 138 -0.45 18.93 39.02
CA TYR A 138 0.34 18.37 37.91
C TYR A 138 0.57 19.41 36.81
N ASN A 139 -0.42 20.26 36.54
CA ASN A 139 -0.35 21.26 35.49
C ASN A 139 0.40 22.55 35.89
N PHE A 140 0.51 22.87 37.18
CA PHE A 140 1.13 24.13 37.62
C PHE A 140 2.13 23.95 38.76
N GLU A 141 1.68 23.48 39.93
CA GLU A 141 2.47 23.57 41.16
C GLU A 141 3.75 22.75 41.09
N ALA A 142 3.68 21.53 40.54
CA ALA A 142 4.85 20.66 40.34
C ALA A 142 5.85 21.24 39.34
N LEU A 143 5.41 22.15 38.47
CA LEU A 143 6.24 22.89 37.50
C LEU A 143 6.73 24.22 38.06
N ASN A 144 6.58 24.46 39.37
CA ASN A 144 6.94 25.71 40.06
C ASN A 144 6.17 26.93 39.55
N ILE A 145 4.89 26.72 39.21
CA ILE A 145 3.92 27.76 38.86
C ILE A 145 2.95 27.92 40.05
N PRO A 146 3.24 28.82 41.00
CA PRO A 146 2.36 29.03 42.16
C PRO A 146 1.07 29.75 41.78
N ASP A 147 0.10 29.76 42.69
CA ASP A 147 -1.27 30.30 42.50
C ASP A 147 -1.30 31.75 41.99
N TRP A 148 -0.33 32.57 42.42
CA TRP A 148 -0.23 33.98 42.03
C TRP A 148 0.50 34.21 40.71
N HIS A 149 1.04 33.16 40.07
CA HIS A 149 1.82 33.29 38.84
C HIS A 149 0.91 33.64 37.66
N PRO A 150 1.26 34.64 36.81
CA PRO A 150 0.43 35.05 35.68
C PRO A 150 0.07 33.91 34.71
N ALA A 151 0.94 32.91 34.56
CA ALA A 151 0.69 31.74 33.71
C ALA A 151 -0.44 30.81 34.22
N ARG A 152 -0.89 30.96 35.47
CA ARG A 152 -2.06 30.27 36.03
C ARG A 152 -3.35 31.05 35.81
N GLY A 153 -3.29 32.22 35.17
CA GLY A 153 -4.45 33.10 35.02
C GLY A 153 -5.66 32.38 34.43
N ASN A 154 -6.82 32.59 35.04
CA ASN A 154 -8.12 32.00 34.66
C ASN A 154 -8.58 32.34 33.22
N PHE A 155 -7.84 33.19 32.50
CA PHE A 155 -8.12 33.57 31.12
C PHE A 155 -7.59 32.58 30.09
N ASP A 156 -6.70 31.64 30.48
CA ASP A 156 -6.05 30.69 29.55
C ASP A 156 -6.31 29.21 29.88
N THR A 157 -7.07 28.93 30.96
CA THR A 157 -7.29 27.58 31.50
C THR A 157 -8.77 27.20 31.58
N ILE A 158 -9.10 25.99 31.13
CA ILE A 158 -10.46 25.43 31.22
C ILE A 158 -10.56 24.53 32.45
N PHE A 159 -11.16 25.06 33.52
CA PHE A 159 -11.50 24.28 34.71
C PHE A 159 -12.79 23.49 34.50
N VAL A 160 -12.86 22.31 35.12
CA VAL A 160 -14.05 21.44 35.11
C VAL A 160 -14.67 21.40 36.50
N ASP A 161 -15.99 21.26 36.58
CA ASP A 161 -16.75 21.19 37.83
C ASP A 161 -16.62 19.80 38.48
N LEU A 162 -15.40 19.47 38.90
CA LEU A 162 -15.03 18.24 39.59
C LEU A 162 -14.07 18.60 40.73
N GLY A 163 -14.43 18.26 41.98
CA GLY A 163 -13.60 18.58 43.14
C GLY A 163 -13.80 20.01 43.66
N GLU A 164 -12.76 20.57 44.25
CA GLU A 164 -12.73 21.96 44.71
C GLU A 164 -12.57 22.94 43.53
N PRO A 165 -12.99 24.21 43.69
CA PRO A 165 -12.80 25.23 42.65
C PRO A 165 -11.33 25.32 42.21
N GLU A 166 -11.12 25.37 40.89
CA GLU A 166 -9.79 25.45 40.26
C GLU A 166 -8.86 24.25 40.54
N GLU A 167 -9.39 23.13 41.04
CA GLU A 167 -8.59 21.93 41.32
C GLU A 167 -8.38 21.06 40.08
N VAL A 168 -9.43 20.83 39.29
CA VAL A 168 -9.41 19.94 38.13
C VAL A 168 -9.64 20.73 36.85
N MET A 169 -8.87 20.43 35.81
CA MET A 169 -8.83 21.21 34.57
C MET A 169 -8.48 20.35 33.36
N LEU A 170 -8.76 20.87 32.17
CA LEU A 170 -8.13 20.38 30.94
C LEU A 170 -6.71 20.94 30.87
N ARG A 171 -5.73 20.07 30.60
CA ARG A 171 -4.32 20.46 30.59
C ARG A 171 -4.04 21.55 29.55
N SER A 172 -3.27 22.57 29.95
CA SER A 172 -2.88 23.68 29.07
C SER A 172 -1.61 23.41 28.26
N HIS A 173 -0.87 22.39 28.68
CA HIS A 173 0.35 21.88 28.05
C HIS A 173 0.54 20.40 28.40
N THR A 174 1.50 19.73 27.77
CA THR A 174 1.81 18.30 27.98
C THR A 174 2.84 18.04 29.08
N SER A 175 3.37 19.10 29.71
CA SER A 175 4.31 19.01 30.84
C SER A 175 3.85 18.15 32.05
N PRO A 176 2.55 17.98 32.37
CA PRO A 176 2.11 17.01 33.38
C PRO A 176 2.67 15.60 33.18
N VAL A 177 2.82 15.17 31.92
CA VAL A 177 3.40 13.87 31.57
C VAL A 177 4.84 13.78 32.06
N GLN A 178 5.62 14.87 31.94
CA GLN A 178 7.01 14.94 32.40
C GLN A 178 7.13 14.70 33.90
N ILE A 179 6.27 15.35 34.70
CA ILE A 179 6.22 15.17 36.15
C ILE A 179 5.87 13.71 36.49
N ARG A 180 4.82 13.16 35.88
CA ARG A 180 4.39 11.78 36.09
C ARG A 180 5.47 10.76 35.73
N THR A 181 6.23 11.00 34.66
CA THR A 181 7.37 10.15 34.31
C THR A 181 8.47 10.24 35.36
N MET A 182 8.83 11.44 35.82
CA MET A 182 9.84 11.60 36.88
C MET A 182 9.44 10.96 38.22
N GLU A 183 8.14 10.88 38.52
CA GLU A 183 7.63 10.19 39.72
C GLU A 183 7.70 8.66 39.61
N SER A 184 7.63 8.12 38.38
CA SER A 184 7.54 6.67 38.12
C SER A 184 8.86 6.06 37.64
N GLN A 185 9.84 6.88 37.26
CA GLN A 185 11.12 6.45 36.72
C GLN A 185 12.27 7.31 37.24
N GLU A 186 13.36 6.68 37.67
CA GLU A 186 14.61 7.38 37.98
C GLU A 186 15.43 7.66 36.70
N PRO A 187 16.27 8.71 36.67
CA PRO A 187 17.19 8.96 35.55
C PRO A 187 18.09 7.76 35.21
N PRO A 188 18.40 7.52 33.92
CA PRO A 188 18.16 8.40 32.77
C PRO A 188 16.71 8.40 32.25
N ILE A 189 16.22 9.57 31.85
CA ILE A 189 14.90 9.77 31.23
C ILE A 189 15.10 10.50 29.90
N TYR A 190 14.57 9.92 28.82
CA TYR A 190 14.54 10.50 27.48
C TYR A 190 13.15 10.27 26.89
N ILE A 191 12.27 11.26 27.03
CA ILE A 191 10.88 11.12 26.59
C ILE A 191 10.45 12.24 25.67
N VAL A 192 9.48 11.92 24.82
CA VAL A 192 8.66 12.88 24.10
C VAL A 192 7.20 12.64 24.48
N ALA A 193 6.47 13.72 24.76
CA ALA A 193 5.10 13.72 25.23
C ALA A 193 4.20 14.44 24.22
N PRO A 194 3.74 13.76 23.17
CA PRO A 194 2.75 14.30 22.24
C PRO A 194 1.35 14.25 22.86
N GLY A 195 0.53 15.26 22.59
CA GLY A 195 -0.83 15.24 23.09
C GLY A 195 -1.66 16.49 22.79
N ARG A 196 -2.98 16.33 22.96
CA ARG A 196 -3.93 17.44 22.88
C ARG A 196 -3.85 18.33 24.12
N THR A 197 -3.97 19.62 23.92
CA THR A 197 -3.93 20.65 24.97
C THR A 197 -5.04 21.66 24.72
N PHE A 198 -5.45 22.33 25.79
CA PHE A 198 -6.66 23.13 25.79
C PHE A 198 -6.41 24.52 26.33
N ARG A 199 -6.99 25.52 25.66
CA ARG A 199 -6.94 26.92 26.06
C ARG A 199 -8.30 27.55 25.85
N THR A 200 -8.60 28.59 26.62
CA THR A 200 -9.81 29.41 26.52
C THR A 200 -9.77 30.42 25.37
N ASP A 201 -8.84 30.24 24.42
CA ASP A 201 -8.72 31.07 23.22
C ASP A 201 -10.01 31.05 22.38
N SER A 202 -10.40 32.21 21.87
CA SER A 202 -11.51 32.28 20.92
C SER A 202 -11.09 31.68 19.58
N ALA A 203 -11.92 30.80 19.02
CA ALA A 203 -11.62 30.17 17.74
C ALA A 203 -11.54 31.22 16.62
N ASP A 204 -10.35 31.35 16.03
CA ASP A 204 -10.08 32.20 14.88
C ASP A 204 -9.18 31.47 13.86
N ALA A 205 -8.62 32.18 12.88
CA ALA A 205 -7.80 31.57 11.83
C ALA A 205 -6.47 31.00 12.34
N THR A 206 -6.02 31.38 13.53
CA THR A 206 -4.71 31.04 14.11
C THR A 206 -4.79 30.40 15.49
N HIS A 207 -5.94 30.47 16.16
CA HIS A 207 -6.15 29.95 17.51
C HIS A 207 -7.33 28.99 17.52
N LEU A 208 -7.12 27.84 18.14
CA LEU A 208 -8.17 26.86 18.41
C LEU A 208 -8.16 26.51 19.90
N PRO A 209 -9.33 26.40 20.55
CA PRO A 209 -9.42 26.03 21.97
C PRO A 209 -8.81 24.66 22.29
N ALA A 210 -8.70 23.78 21.28
CA ALA A 210 -8.03 22.50 21.38
C ALA A 210 -7.04 22.35 20.23
N PHE A 211 -5.77 22.12 20.57
CA PHE A 211 -4.68 21.94 19.62
C PHE A 211 -3.74 20.85 20.11
N ASN A 212 -2.70 20.54 19.35
CA ASN A 212 -1.74 19.48 19.69
C ASN A 212 -0.38 20.09 19.98
N GLN A 213 0.26 19.59 21.01
CA GLN A 213 1.62 19.93 21.39
C GLN A 213 2.47 18.66 21.44
N ILE A 214 3.77 18.87 21.31
CA ILE A 214 4.77 17.85 21.58
C ILE A 214 5.84 18.48 22.47
N GLU A 215 6.06 17.86 23.62
CA GLU A 215 7.11 18.28 24.54
C GLU A 215 8.19 17.22 24.71
N GLY A 216 9.44 17.64 24.83
CA GLY A 216 10.58 16.75 25.09
C GLY A 216 11.17 16.96 26.47
N LEU A 217 11.56 15.88 27.13
CA LEU A 217 12.29 15.90 28.40
C LEU A 217 13.51 14.98 28.32
N VAL A 218 14.66 15.52 28.71
CA VAL A 218 15.89 14.75 28.93
C VAL A 218 16.42 15.00 30.33
N ILE A 219 16.66 13.91 31.08
CA ILE A 219 17.30 13.92 32.39
C ILE A 219 18.38 12.85 32.41
N ASP A 220 19.64 13.25 32.36
CA ASP A 220 20.78 12.34 32.49
C ASP A 220 22.02 13.10 32.99
N LYS A 221 23.05 12.35 33.42
CA LYS A 221 24.31 12.90 33.89
C LYS A 221 25.11 13.47 32.73
N GLY A 222 25.54 14.73 32.87
CA GLY A 222 26.41 15.39 31.89
C GLY A 222 25.68 15.99 30.70
N ILE A 223 24.34 16.04 30.72
CA ILE A 223 23.55 16.75 29.72
C ILE A 223 23.79 18.25 29.84
N THR A 224 23.95 18.90 28.70
CA THR A 224 24.28 20.32 28.56
C THR A 224 23.33 21.00 27.59
N MET A 225 23.33 22.34 27.58
CA MET A 225 22.61 23.12 26.57
C MET A 225 23.06 22.82 25.13
N GLY A 226 24.28 22.32 24.94
CA GLY A 226 24.78 21.88 23.64
C GLY A 226 24.00 20.68 23.11
N ASP A 227 23.59 19.77 24.00
CA ASP A 227 22.79 18.60 23.64
C ASP A 227 21.36 19.03 23.24
N LEU A 228 20.74 19.98 23.95
CA LEU A 228 19.46 20.56 23.52
C LEU A 228 19.55 21.18 22.12
N ALA A 229 20.57 22.02 21.90
CA ALA A 229 20.75 22.68 20.62
C ALA A 229 20.96 21.66 19.50
N GLY A 230 21.76 20.62 19.74
CA GLY A 230 22.00 19.53 18.80
C GLY A 230 20.75 18.69 18.51
N THR A 231 19.93 18.39 19.53
CA THR A 231 18.66 17.69 19.36
C THR A 231 17.68 18.52 18.53
N ILE A 232 17.52 19.82 18.82
CA ILE A 232 16.64 20.70 18.04
C ILE A 232 17.14 20.79 16.59
N ASP A 233 18.45 20.97 16.39
CA ASP A 233 19.03 21.03 15.04
C ASP A 233 18.77 19.74 14.26
N SER A 234 19.01 18.58 14.88
CA SER A 234 18.77 17.27 14.28
C SER A 234 17.29 17.08 13.94
N PHE A 235 16.41 17.44 14.87
CA PHE A 235 14.97 17.36 14.71
C PHE A 235 14.48 18.23 13.54
N VAL A 236 14.87 19.51 13.51
CA VAL A 236 14.44 20.44 12.45
C VAL A 236 14.94 19.99 11.08
N HIS A 237 16.18 19.50 11.00
CA HIS A 237 16.72 18.97 9.74
C HIS A 237 16.00 17.72 9.27
N ALA A 238 15.65 16.81 10.18
CA ALA A 238 14.93 15.59 9.84
C ALA A 238 13.48 15.89 9.42
N PHE A 239 12.77 16.74 10.17
CA PHE A 239 11.35 17.01 9.94
C PHE A 239 11.09 17.94 8.75
N LEU A 240 11.90 18.99 8.55
CA LEU A 240 11.69 19.95 7.44
C LEU A 240 12.38 19.54 6.13
N GLU A 241 13.18 18.46 6.15
CA GLU A 241 13.99 17.96 5.03
C GLU A 241 14.85 19.05 4.32
N LYS A 242 15.18 20.13 5.03
CA LYS A 242 15.88 21.31 4.50
C LYS A 242 16.94 21.80 5.47
N LYS A 243 18.04 22.32 4.92
CA LYS A 243 18.98 23.16 5.68
C LYS A 243 18.23 24.43 6.09
N SER A 244 17.96 24.56 7.37
CA SER A 244 17.27 25.73 7.93
C SER A 244 18.21 26.43 8.91
N ASN A 245 18.21 27.77 8.86
CA ASN A 245 18.84 28.57 9.90
C ASN A 245 17.80 28.77 10.99
N HIS A 246 17.97 28.11 12.14
CA HIS A 246 17.12 28.31 13.31
C HIS A 246 17.88 29.08 14.39
N VAL A 247 17.17 29.92 15.11
CA VAL A 247 17.73 30.81 16.14
C VAL A 247 17.30 30.27 17.49
N CYS A 248 18.27 29.86 18.32
CA CYS A 248 18.02 29.57 19.71
C CYS A 248 17.95 30.90 20.48
N ALA A 249 16.75 31.31 20.90
CA ALA A 249 16.52 32.52 21.68
C ALA A 249 16.31 32.17 23.16
N GLN A 250 16.82 33.02 24.05
CA GLN A 250 16.59 32.84 25.48
C GLN A 250 15.14 33.20 25.82
N VAL A 251 14.40 32.23 26.35
CA VAL A 251 13.03 32.39 26.84
C VAL A 251 12.99 31.91 28.30
N THR A 252 12.31 32.67 29.16
CA THR A 252 12.22 32.35 30.59
C THR A 252 11.00 31.47 30.85
N PHE A 253 11.23 30.27 31.38
CA PHE A 253 10.19 29.39 31.92
C PHE A 253 10.35 29.25 33.43
N PRO A 254 9.26 29.24 34.21
CA PRO A 254 9.31 29.23 35.68
C PRO A 254 9.61 27.84 36.25
N LEU A 255 10.65 27.14 35.82
CA LEU A 255 11.00 25.82 36.37
C LEU A 255 11.65 25.92 37.78
N PRO A 256 11.49 24.92 38.66
CA PRO A 256 12.13 24.90 39.97
C PRO A 256 13.65 25.04 39.87
N SER A 257 14.30 25.68 40.86
CA SER A 257 15.76 25.92 40.83
C SER A 257 16.63 24.65 40.78
N HIS A 258 16.15 23.53 41.32
CA HIS A 258 16.80 22.23 41.22
C HIS A 258 16.56 21.52 39.88
N LEU A 259 15.60 22.02 39.09
CA LEU A 259 15.30 21.59 37.73
C LEU A 259 15.80 22.61 36.68
N GLN A 260 16.56 23.65 37.05
CA GLN A 260 17.11 24.62 36.10
C GLN A 260 18.15 24.02 35.14
N ASN A 261 18.70 22.85 35.48
CA ASN A 261 19.53 22.05 34.57
C ASN A 261 18.71 21.06 33.72
N LEU A 262 17.38 21.04 33.88
CA LEU A 262 16.50 20.28 33.00
C LEU A 262 16.26 21.04 31.72
N ILE A 263 16.39 20.31 30.63
CA ILE A 263 16.10 20.78 29.29
C ILE A 263 14.68 20.35 28.99
N SER A 264 13.74 21.31 29.07
CA SER A 264 12.35 21.14 28.65
C SER A 264 12.18 21.80 27.29
N LEU A 265 11.71 21.03 26.30
CA LEU A 265 11.47 21.48 24.94
C LEU A 265 9.96 21.59 24.73
N GLY A 266 9.44 22.78 24.42
CA GLY A 266 8.06 22.97 23.98
C GLY A 266 8.00 23.31 22.49
N LEU A 267 7.49 22.40 21.66
CA LEU A 267 7.18 22.66 20.25
C LEU A 267 5.67 22.78 20.06
N MET A 268 5.23 23.95 19.60
CA MET A 268 3.82 24.22 19.30
C MET A 268 3.62 24.12 17.79
N VAL A 269 3.01 23.01 17.34
CA VAL A 269 2.65 22.82 15.93
C VAL A 269 1.30 23.51 15.69
N HIS A 270 1.34 24.68 15.06
CA HIS A 270 0.12 25.32 14.55
C HIS A 270 -0.19 24.73 13.17
N GLY A 271 -1.43 24.27 12.99
CA GLY A 271 -1.95 23.75 11.72
C GLY A 271 -2.35 24.84 10.74
#